data_AF-A0A2W4KZ07-F1
#
_entry.id   AF-A0A2W4KZ07-F1
#
_cell.length_a   1.000
_cell.length_b   1.000
_cell.length_c   1.000
_cell.angle_alpha   90.00
_cell.angle_beta   90.00
_cell.angle_gamma   90.00
#
_symmetry.space_group_name_H-M   'P 1'
#
loop_
_entity.id
_entity.type
_entity.pdbx_description
1 polymer ?
#
loop_
_entity_poly.entity_id
_entity_poly.type
_entity_poly.pdbx_seq_one_letter_code
_entity_poly.pdbx_strand_id
1 'polypeptide(L)'
;MTRLAAVLAALCAVLGATRPCSADLDSDVRQLVRAWEKHGRVHRLTPRFAERARPLLIFAPPELVVKETAGCLTAAVLGPSSTHFTVRVAGNAAAGEPEWVVGSVAGMVELTRCGPERAQLAGLLVEMRSPRAVLETLIVESKKPIPRAAESVPQRDPG
;
A
#
# COMPACT_ATOMS: atom_id res chain seq x y z
N MET A 1 46.33 -17.73 21.02
CA MET A 1 45.85 -16.48 20.36
C MET A 1 44.80 -16.72 19.27
N THR A 2 44.61 -17.94 18.77
CA THR A 2 43.66 -18.26 17.68
C THR A 2 42.18 -18.34 18.09
N ARG A 3 41.87 -18.58 19.37
CA ARG A 3 40.47 -18.69 19.84
C ARG A 3 39.74 -17.34 19.97
N LEU A 4 40.47 -16.23 20.16
CA LEU A 4 39.88 -14.90 20.29
C LEU A 4 39.35 -14.34 18.95
N ALA A 5 40.00 -14.68 17.83
CA ALA A 5 39.58 -14.24 16.50
C ALA A 5 38.25 -14.90 16.05
N ALA A 6 38.03 -16.17 16.43
CA ALA A 6 36.81 -16.89 16.07
C ALA A 6 35.57 -16.37 16.81
N VAL A 7 35.72 -15.93 18.06
CA VAL A 7 34.62 -15.36 18.86
C VAL A 7 34.19 -13.98 18.33
N LEU A 8 35.15 -13.15 17.87
CA LEU A 8 34.84 -11.86 17.28
C LEU A 8 34.09 -11.99 15.93
N ALA A 9 34.48 -12.94 15.08
CA ALA A 9 33.82 -13.16 13.80
C ALA A 9 32.36 -13.64 13.97
N ALA A 10 32.10 -14.48 14.98
CA ALA A 10 30.76 -14.93 15.31
C ALA A 10 29.87 -13.79 15.85
N LEU A 11 30.43 -12.85 16.62
CA LEU A 11 29.67 -11.70 17.13
C LEU A 11 29.27 -10.70 16.02
N CYS A 12 30.14 -10.49 15.02
CA CYS A 12 29.85 -9.60 13.90
C CYS A 12 28.73 -10.14 12.98
N ALA A 13 28.58 -11.47 12.87
CA ALA A 13 27.51 -12.08 12.07
C ALA A 13 26.12 -11.90 12.70
N VAL A 14 26.02 -11.79 14.03
CA VAL A 14 24.73 -11.64 14.73
C VAL A 14 24.23 -10.19 14.72
N LEU A 15 25.14 -9.20 14.66
CA LEU A 15 24.78 -7.77 14.63
C LEU A 15 24.31 -7.26 13.26
N GLY A 16 24.54 -8.01 12.17
CA GLY A 16 24.15 -7.61 10.81
C GLY A 16 22.78 -8.11 10.34
N ALA A 17 22.06 -8.90 11.15
CA ALA A 17 20.84 -9.59 10.72
C ALA A 17 19.54 -8.85 11.04
N THR A 18 19.59 -7.61 11.55
CA THR A 18 18.40 -6.77 11.68
C THR A 18 18.11 -6.13 10.33
N ARG A 19 17.32 -6.81 9.49
CA ARG A 19 16.79 -6.17 8.28
C ARG A 19 16.02 -4.91 8.69
N PRO A 20 16.37 -3.73 8.19
CA PRO A 20 15.61 -2.54 8.48
C PRO A 20 14.19 -2.77 7.98
N CYS A 21 13.20 -2.69 8.87
CA CYS A 21 11.76 -2.79 8.55
C CYS A 21 11.34 -1.83 7.40
N SER A 22 12.10 -0.75 7.18
CA SER A 22 11.94 0.20 6.08
C SER A 22 12.44 -0.32 4.72
N ALA A 23 13.44 -1.21 4.69
CA ALA A 23 13.99 -1.74 3.44
C ALA A 23 12.99 -2.69 2.75
N ASP A 24 12.19 -3.41 3.54
CA ASP A 24 11.18 -4.33 3.04
C ASP A 24 10.04 -3.56 2.35
N LEU A 25 9.50 -2.50 2.99
CA LEU A 25 8.44 -1.68 2.39
C LEU A 25 8.88 -1.03 1.06
N ASP A 26 10.03 -0.36 1.05
CA ASP A 26 10.50 0.34 -0.15
C ASP A 26 10.88 -0.62 -1.29
N SER A 27 11.38 -1.83 -0.95
CA SER A 27 11.57 -2.91 -1.93
C SER A 27 10.24 -3.36 -2.54
N ASP A 28 9.23 -3.59 -1.72
CA ASP A 28 7.89 -4.01 -2.15
C ASP A 28 7.25 -2.94 -3.05
N VAL A 29 7.33 -1.67 -2.66
CA VAL A 29 6.82 -0.56 -3.47
C VAL A 29 7.51 -0.52 -4.84
N ARG A 30 8.84 -0.62 -4.90
CA ARG A 30 9.55 -0.65 -6.19
C ARG A 30 9.17 -1.85 -7.05
N GLN A 31 9.02 -3.02 -6.42
CA GLN A 31 8.62 -4.23 -7.12
C GLN A 31 7.22 -4.07 -7.73
N LEU A 32 6.27 -3.54 -6.94
CA LEU A 32 4.90 -3.31 -7.36
C LEU A 32 4.81 -2.24 -8.46
N VAL A 33 5.53 -1.12 -8.32
CA VAL A 33 5.62 -0.08 -9.36
C VAL A 33 6.08 -0.69 -10.69
N ARG A 34 7.21 -1.41 -10.70
CA ARG A 34 7.74 -2.05 -11.92
C ARG A 34 6.77 -3.06 -12.55
N ALA A 35 5.99 -3.76 -11.72
CA ALA A 35 4.99 -4.70 -12.22
C ALA A 35 3.82 -3.97 -12.87
N TRP A 36 3.30 -2.94 -12.20
CA TRP A 36 2.12 -2.19 -12.64
C TRP A 36 2.36 -1.21 -13.78
N GLU A 37 3.58 -0.67 -13.93
CA GLU A 37 3.97 0.18 -15.07
C GLU A 37 3.80 -0.52 -16.43
N LYS A 38 3.78 -1.86 -16.45
CA LYS A 38 3.51 -2.66 -17.66
C LYS A 38 2.05 -2.58 -18.12
N HIS A 39 1.15 -2.11 -17.26
CA HIS A 39 -0.30 -2.14 -17.47
C HIS A 39 -0.96 -0.76 -17.49
N GLY A 40 -0.28 0.26 -16.96
CA GLY A 40 -0.85 1.59 -16.79
C GLY A 40 0.16 2.61 -16.29
N ARG A 41 -0.32 3.84 -16.13
CA ARG A 41 0.49 4.93 -15.56
C ARG A 41 0.41 4.86 -14.04
N VAL A 42 1.55 4.69 -13.39
CA VAL A 42 1.66 4.61 -11.93
C VAL A 42 1.97 5.99 -11.35
N HIS A 43 1.19 6.38 -10.35
CA HIS A 43 1.34 7.59 -9.56
C HIS A 43 1.70 7.18 -8.13
N ARG A 44 2.97 7.36 -7.75
CA ARG A 44 3.40 7.22 -6.36
C ARG A 44 3.14 8.53 -5.63
N LEU A 45 2.28 8.49 -4.63
CA LEU A 45 2.02 9.65 -3.78
C LEU A 45 3.14 9.80 -2.75
N THR A 46 3.24 10.99 -2.15
CA THR A 46 4.18 11.23 -1.06
C THR A 46 3.88 10.26 0.10
N PRO A 47 4.89 9.57 0.67
CA PRO A 47 4.69 8.72 1.84
C PRO A 47 4.14 9.53 3.01
N ARG A 48 3.21 8.94 3.77
CA ARG A 48 2.52 9.62 4.87
C ARG A 48 2.66 8.82 6.15
N PHE A 49 2.93 9.52 7.24
CA PHE A 49 2.84 8.93 8.57
C PHE A 49 1.38 8.91 9.04
N ALA A 50 0.94 7.78 9.58
CA ALA A 50 -0.41 7.54 10.05
C ALA A 50 -0.41 7.01 11.49
N GLU A 51 -1.41 7.39 12.29
CA GLU A 51 -1.53 7.06 13.71
C GLU A 51 -2.96 6.60 14.04
N ARG A 52 -3.11 5.70 15.02
CA ARG A 52 -4.42 5.12 15.41
C ARG A 52 -5.48 6.15 15.75
N ALA A 53 -5.13 7.20 16.47
CA ALA A 53 -6.08 8.19 16.96
C ALA A 53 -6.48 9.26 15.91
N ARG A 54 -5.85 9.24 14.73
CA ARG A 54 -6.06 10.24 13.69
C ARG A 54 -6.19 9.56 12.33
N PRO A 55 -7.42 9.39 11.82
CA PRO A 55 -7.64 8.89 10.48
C PRO A 55 -6.88 9.72 9.44
N LEU A 56 -6.24 9.04 8.49
CA LEU A 56 -5.50 9.67 7.40
C LEU A 56 -6.38 9.73 6.15
N LEU A 57 -6.61 10.94 5.65
CA LEU A 57 -7.21 11.14 4.32
C LEU A 57 -6.12 11.14 3.25
N ILE A 58 -6.32 10.35 2.22
CA ILE A 58 -5.48 10.28 1.03
C ILE A 58 -6.34 10.65 -0.17
N PHE A 59 -5.91 11.66 -0.92
CA PHE A 59 -6.62 12.11 -2.11
C PHE A 59 -5.89 11.64 -3.37
N ALA A 60 -6.65 11.12 -4.33
CA ALA A 60 -6.12 10.89 -5.66
C ALA A 60 -5.85 12.25 -6.34
N PRO A 61 -4.81 12.36 -7.19
CA PRO A 61 -4.66 13.51 -8.06
C PRO A 61 -5.96 13.75 -8.85
N PRO A 62 -6.51 14.97 -8.86
CA PRO A 62 -7.83 15.25 -9.42
C PRO A 62 -7.94 14.82 -10.89
N GLU A 63 -6.88 14.94 -11.67
CA GLU A 63 -6.83 14.52 -13.07
C GLU A 63 -7.13 13.02 -13.28
N LEU A 64 -6.96 12.17 -12.26
CA LEU A 64 -7.21 10.73 -12.36
C LEU A 64 -8.67 10.33 -12.11
N VAL A 65 -9.44 11.25 -11.51
CA VAL A 65 -10.83 11.04 -11.09
C VAL A 65 -11.81 12.01 -11.75
N VAL A 66 -11.32 13.13 -12.31
CA VAL A 66 -12.11 14.13 -13.03
C VAL A 66 -12.21 13.74 -14.50
N LYS A 67 -13.01 12.71 -14.80
CA LYS A 67 -13.66 12.46 -16.10
C LYS A 67 -14.49 11.17 -16.06
N GLU A 68 -15.51 11.10 -16.91
CA GLU A 68 -16.00 9.82 -17.45
C GLU A 68 -14.91 9.21 -18.35
N THR A 69 -13.77 8.84 -17.77
CA THR A 69 -12.67 8.23 -18.50
C THR A 69 -12.92 6.74 -18.55
N ALA A 70 -13.17 6.22 -19.75
CA ALA A 70 -13.16 4.78 -20.01
C ALA A 70 -11.83 4.19 -19.51
N GLY A 71 -11.90 3.26 -18.55
CA GLY A 71 -10.72 2.64 -17.95
C GLY A 71 -10.94 2.24 -16.50
N CYS A 72 -9.85 1.91 -15.81
CA CYS A 72 -9.81 1.53 -14.41
C CYS A 72 -8.80 2.38 -13.65
N LEU A 73 -9.10 2.58 -12.36
CA LEU A 73 -8.21 3.16 -11.38
C LEU A 73 -8.02 2.15 -10.26
N THR A 74 -6.76 1.82 -9.96
CA THR A 74 -6.39 0.91 -8.87
C THR A 74 -5.55 1.68 -7.87
N ALA A 75 -5.98 1.72 -6.60
CA ALA A 75 -5.21 2.28 -5.50
C ALA A 75 -4.68 1.16 -4.61
N ALA A 76 -3.40 1.18 -4.27
CA ALA A 76 -2.83 0.37 -3.20
C ALA A 76 -2.24 1.24 -2.11
N VAL A 77 -2.55 0.89 -0.87
CA VAL A 77 -1.95 1.45 0.35
C VAL A 77 -1.08 0.38 0.97
N LEU A 78 0.20 0.67 1.19
CA LEU A 78 1.18 -0.26 1.73
C LEU A 78 1.82 0.34 2.99
N GLY A 79 1.83 -0.42 4.08
CA GLY A 79 2.70 -0.20 5.23
C GLY A 79 3.70 -1.35 5.39
N PRO A 80 4.53 -1.35 6.44
CA PRO A 80 5.28 -2.54 6.83
C PRO A 80 4.35 -3.77 6.95
N SER A 81 4.85 -4.98 6.65
CA SER A 81 4.03 -6.20 6.56
C SER A 81 3.28 -6.56 7.86
N SER A 82 3.80 -6.14 9.01
CA SER A 82 3.19 -6.30 10.34
C SER A 82 2.17 -5.20 10.69
N THR A 83 1.92 -4.26 9.79
CA THR A 83 1.00 -3.14 10.03
C THR A 83 -0.43 -3.55 9.72
N HIS A 84 -1.34 -3.22 10.62
CA HIS A 84 -2.77 -3.44 10.43
C HIS A 84 -3.51 -2.10 10.33
N PHE A 85 -4.36 -1.96 9.33
CA PHE A 85 -5.20 -0.80 9.10
C PHE A 85 -6.44 -1.18 8.29
N THR A 86 -7.42 -0.29 8.24
CA THR A 86 -8.59 -0.40 7.36
C THR A 86 -8.62 0.78 6.40
N VAL A 87 -9.11 0.56 5.19
CA VAL A 87 -9.32 1.60 4.17
C VAL A 87 -10.78 1.60 3.77
N ARG A 88 -11.37 2.79 3.68
CA ARG A 88 -12.68 3.01 3.07
C ARG A 88 -12.63 4.18 2.10
N VAL A 89 -13.55 4.22 1.14
CA VAL A 89 -13.72 5.38 0.27
C VAL A 89 -14.21 6.57 1.11
N ALA A 90 -13.55 7.72 0.95
CA ALA A 90 -13.95 8.95 1.60
C ALA A 90 -15.13 9.58 0.83
N GLY A 91 -16.29 9.64 1.46
CA GLY A 91 -17.49 10.20 0.87
C GLY A 91 -18.73 9.91 1.71
N ASN A 92 -19.82 10.62 1.42
CA ASN A 92 -21.12 10.37 2.02
C ASN A 92 -21.68 9.12 1.36
N ALA A 93 -21.46 7.94 1.96
CA ALA A 93 -22.34 6.81 1.68
C ALA A 93 -23.77 7.34 1.80
N ALA A 94 -24.55 7.26 0.73
CA ALA A 94 -25.96 7.62 0.82
C ALA A 94 -26.57 6.77 1.94
N ALA A 95 -27.49 7.34 2.72
CA ALA A 95 -28.08 6.61 3.85
C ALA A 95 -28.64 5.25 3.37
N GLY A 96 -28.01 4.15 3.80
CA GLY A 96 -28.37 2.79 3.39
C GLY A 96 -27.40 2.10 2.42
N GLU A 97 -26.38 2.78 1.89
CA GLU A 97 -25.30 2.10 1.16
C GLU A 97 -24.34 1.40 2.12
N PRO A 98 -23.96 0.14 1.85
CA PRO A 98 -23.01 -0.58 2.68
C PRO A 98 -21.66 0.15 2.65
N GLU A 99 -21.17 0.55 3.83
CA GLU A 99 -19.86 1.15 3.98
C GLU A 99 -18.78 0.14 3.57
N TRP A 100 -18.12 0.40 2.44
CA TRP A 100 -17.08 -0.49 1.93
C TRP A 100 -15.77 -0.28 2.71
N VAL A 101 -15.57 -1.09 3.74
CA VAL A 101 -14.35 -1.11 4.56
C VAL A 101 -13.52 -2.35 4.22
N VAL A 102 -12.26 -2.15 3.82
CA VAL A 102 -11.32 -3.23 3.53
C VAL A 102 -10.20 -3.23 4.55
N GLY A 103 -9.99 -4.38 5.20
CA GLY A 103 -8.88 -4.59 6.11
C GLY A 103 -7.58 -4.89 5.36
N SER A 104 -6.46 -4.38 5.88
CA SER A 104 -5.14 -4.68 5.36
C SER A 104 -4.77 -6.14 5.57
N VAL A 105 -4.22 -6.75 4.53
CA VAL A 105 -3.65 -8.09 4.55
C VAL A 105 -2.14 -7.95 4.37
N ALA A 106 -1.38 -8.50 5.31
CA ALA A 106 0.08 -8.34 5.36
C ALA A 106 0.53 -6.88 5.13
N GLY A 107 -0.14 -5.91 5.76
CA GLY A 107 0.17 -4.49 5.62
C GLY A 107 -0.16 -3.87 4.27
N MET A 108 -1.07 -4.46 3.47
CA MET A 108 -1.47 -3.95 2.17
C MET A 108 -2.99 -3.97 1.99
N VAL A 109 -3.52 -2.93 1.34
CA VAL A 109 -4.89 -2.91 0.80
C VAL A 109 -4.82 -2.51 -0.67
N GLU A 110 -5.64 -3.15 -1.50
CA GLU A 110 -5.84 -2.79 -2.90
C GLU A 110 -7.34 -2.55 -3.16
N LEU A 111 -7.66 -1.48 -3.89
CA LEU A 111 -9.00 -1.14 -4.33
C LEU A 111 -8.97 -0.82 -5.82
N THR A 112 -9.82 -1.47 -6.61
CA THR A 112 -9.98 -1.19 -8.04
C THR A 112 -11.41 -0.75 -8.33
N ARG A 113 -11.56 0.31 -9.15
CA ARG A 113 -12.83 0.77 -9.71
C ARG A 113 -12.66 1.08 -11.18
N CYS A 114 -13.69 0.83 -11.98
CA CYS A 114 -13.65 1.05 -13.43
C CYS A 114 -14.86 1.87 -13.89
N GLY A 115 -14.72 2.51 -15.04
CA GLY A 115 -15.76 3.36 -15.61
C GLY A 115 -16.15 4.51 -14.66
N PRO A 116 -17.45 4.84 -14.53
CA PRO A 116 -17.91 5.95 -13.68
C PRO A 116 -17.54 5.79 -12.21
N GLU A 117 -17.42 4.55 -11.71
CA GLU A 117 -17.11 4.28 -10.30
C GLU A 117 -15.68 4.70 -9.91
N ARG A 118 -14.80 5.00 -10.88
CA ARG A 118 -13.45 5.51 -10.61
C ARG A 118 -13.46 6.74 -9.72
N ALA A 119 -14.48 7.60 -9.85
CA ALA A 119 -14.64 8.81 -9.04
C ALA A 119 -14.75 8.50 -7.53
N GLN A 120 -15.19 7.28 -7.16
CA GLN A 120 -15.22 6.85 -5.75
C GLN A 120 -13.81 6.79 -5.14
N LEU A 121 -12.76 6.57 -5.94
CA LEU A 121 -11.37 6.56 -5.43
C LEU A 121 -10.76 7.96 -5.31
N ALA A 122 -11.55 9.04 -5.44
CA ALA A 122 -11.09 10.42 -5.25
C ALA A 122 -10.50 10.66 -3.85
N GLY A 123 -11.05 9.98 -2.84
CA GLY A 123 -10.53 10.03 -1.49
C GLY A 123 -10.59 8.65 -0.83
N LEU A 124 -9.57 8.34 -0.04
CA LEU A 124 -9.49 7.16 0.81
C LEU A 124 -9.31 7.63 2.25
N LEU A 125 -10.11 7.09 3.17
CA LEU A 125 -9.88 7.22 4.60
C LEU A 125 -9.19 5.97 5.11
N VAL A 126 -8.01 6.15 5.70
CA VAL A 126 -7.22 5.10 6.32
C VAL A 126 -7.31 5.22 7.84
N GLU A 127 -7.72 4.13 8.49
CA GLU A 127 -7.81 4.03 9.93
C GLU A 127 -6.83 2.97 10.44
N MET A 128 -5.85 3.40 11.22
CA MET A 128 -4.81 2.50 11.72
C MET A 128 -5.36 1.60 12.83
N ARG A 129 -5.06 0.30 12.77
CA ARG A 129 -5.29 -0.65 13.88
C ARG A 129 -4.00 -0.84 14.68
N SER A 130 -2.84 -0.80 14.03
CA SER A 130 -1.53 -0.64 14.69
C SER A 130 -1.36 0.77 15.28
N PRO A 131 -0.43 1.00 16.24
CA PRO A 131 -0.26 2.31 16.87
C PRO A 131 0.08 3.42 15.88
N ARG A 132 1.03 3.15 14.99
CA ARG A 132 1.54 4.07 13.96
C ARG A 132 2.32 3.34 12.88
N ALA A 133 2.37 3.90 11.68
CA ALA A 133 3.24 3.44 10.60
C ALA A 133 3.45 4.55 9.55
N VAL A 134 4.49 4.38 8.73
CA VAL A 134 4.57 5.08 7.43
C VAL A 134 3.81 4.25 6.42
N LEU A 135 2.96 4.92 5.65
CA LEU A 135 2.20 4.34 4.56
C LEU A 135 2.66 4.94 3.23
N GLU A 136 2.82 4.07 2.25
CA GLU A 136 3.05 4.38 0.85
C GLU A 136 1.73 4.20 0.10
N THR A 137 1.49 5.04 -0.92
CA THR A 137 0.28 4.91 -1.73
C THR A 137 0.64 4.99 -3.21
N LEU A 138 0.17 3.98 -3.94
CA LEU A 138 0.27 3.89 -5.38
C LEU A 138 -1.12 3.98 -5.98
N ILE A 139 -1.26 4.77 -7.04
CA ILE A 139 -2.47 4.84 -7.84
C ILE A 139 -2.09 4.53 -9.28
N VAL A 140 -2.82 3.62 -9.93
CA VAL A 140 -2.56 3.21 -11.31
C VAL A 140 -3.78 3.49 -12.16
N GLU A 141 -3.59 4.28 -13.21
CA GLU A 141 -4.58 4.43 -14.27
C GLU A 141 -4.29 3.44 -15.40
N SER A 142 -5.28 2.62 -15.76
CA SER A 142 -5.16 1.62 -16.81
C SER A 142 -6.43 1.54 -17.66
N LYS A 143 -6.35 0.90 -18.84
CA LYS A 143 -7.53 0.70 -19.71
C LYS A 143 -8.44 -0.44 -19.25
N LYS A 144 -7.89 -1.41 -18.52
CA LYS A 144 -8.55 -2.62 -18.02
C LYS A 144 -8.02 -2.96 -16.62
N PRO A 145 -8.71 -3.80 -15.83
CA PRO A 145 -8.18 -4.24 -14.54
C PRO A 145 -6.76 -4.79 -14.68
N ILE A 146 -5.89 -4.43 -13.72
CA ILE A 146 -4.50 -4.88 -13.67
C ILE A 146 -4.38 -6.11 -12.76
N PRO A 147 -3.28 -6.89 -12.87
CA PRO A 147 -3.02 -7.99 -11.93
C PRO A 147 -2.99 -7.51 -10.48
N ARG A 148 -3.45 -8.36 -9.55
CA ARG A 148 -3.50 -8.00 -8.13
C ARG A 148 -2.09 -7.70 -7.61
N ALA A 149 -2.00 -6.78 -6.66
CA ALA A 149 -0.75 -6.43 -6.00
C ALA A 149 -0.09 -7.67 -5.39
N ALA A 150 -0.88 -8.56 -4.77
CA ALA A 150 -0.40 -9.81 -4.18
C ALA A 150 0.35 -10.72 -5.18
N GLU A 151 -0.04 -10.73 -6.46
CA GLU A 151 0.67 -11.49 -7.51
C GLU A 151 2.06 -10.91 -7.79
N SER A 152 2.24 -9.60 -7.58
CA SER A 152 3.50 -8.89 -7.81
C SER A 152 4.40 -8.85 -6.58
N VAL A 153 3.83 -8.94 -5.37
CA VAL A 153 4.54 -9.01 -4.08
C VAL A 153 4.03 -10.21 -3.26
N PRO A 154 4.40 -11.46 -3.62
CA PRO A 154 3.81 -12.68 -3.05
C PRO A 154 3.94 -12.80 -1.53
N GLN A 155 4.97 -12.19 -0.93
CA GLN A 155 5.13 -12.09 0.52
C GLN A 155 3.99 -11.33 1.22
N ARG A 156 3.11 -10.65 0.47
CA ARG A 156 1.93 -9.93 0.95
C ARG A 156 0.63 -10.74 0.74
N ASP A 157 0.72 -11.95 0.23
CA ASP A 157 -0.40 -12.87 0.03
C ASP A 157 -0.51 -13.85 1.23
N PRO A 158 -1.64 -13.93 1.95
CA PRO A 158 -1.79 -14.81 3.11
C PRO A 158 -1.99 -16.29 2.73
N GLY A 159 -2.14 -16.60 1.43
CA GLY A 159 -2.31 -17.98 0.92
C GLY A 159 -3.72 -18.27 0.38
#